data_AF-A0A497T0K4-F1
#
_entry.id   AF-A0A497T0K4-F1
#
_cell.length_a   1.000
_cell.length_b   1.000
_cell.length_c   1.000
_cell.angle_alpha   90.00
_cell.angle_beta   90.00
_cell.angle_gamma   90.00
#
_symmetry.space_group_name_H-M   'P 1'
#
loop_
_entity.id
_entity.type
_entity.pdbx_description
1 polymer ?
#
loop_
_entity_poly.entity_id
_entity_poly.type
_entity_poly.pdbx_seq_one_letter_code
_entity_poly.pdbx_strand_id
1 'polypeptide(L)'
;MLAKVEIPPFHIPEAHQEIVSGYYTEYTGKKLAMILIAHMVKLFVLIALGIALFFGGSLDILTFTAKGLVLVFVVSFFRVILARFRIDHALKFCWVFGFVGMIDLFRVLLGF
;
A
#
# COMPACT_ATOMS: atom_id res chain seq x y z
N MET A 1 -1.81 0.07 4.30
CA MET A 1 -1.17 0.77 3.16
C MET A 1 -0.71 -0.19 2.07
N LEU A 2 0.18 -1.14 2.38
CA LEU A 2 0.76 -2.08 1.39
C LEU A 2 -0.28 -2.81 0.53
N ALA A 3 -1.34 -3.36 1.13
CA ALA A 3 -2.39 -4.08 0.40
C ALA A 3 -3.20 -3.20 -0.57
N LYS A 4 -3.28 -1.88 -0.33
CA LYS A 4 -4.09 -0.94 -1.14
C LYS A 4 -3.34 -0.47 -2.39
N VAL A 5 -2.02 -0.51 -2.37
CA VAL A 5 -1.19 -0.15 -3.53
C VAL A 5 -0.99 -1.33 -4.48
N GLU A 6 -1.46 -2.52 -4.13
CA GLU A 6 -1.34 -3.72 -4.98
C GLU A 6 0.13 -4.15 -5.25
N ILE A 7 1.15 -3.49 -4.69
CA ILE A 7 2.57 -3.83 -4.84
C ILE A 7 2.87 -5.26 -4.29
N PRO A 8 3.80 -6.04 -4.88
CA PRO A 8 4.23 -7.30 -4.28
C PRO A 8 4.67 -7.06 -2.83
N PRO A 9 4.16 -7.84 -1.86
CA PRO A 9 3.63 -9.20 -1.96
C PRO A 9 2.09 -9.32 -2.09
N PHE A 10 1.35 -8.21 -2.19
CA PHE A 10 -0.12 -8.17 -2.33
C PHE A 10 -0.60 -8.01 -3.79
N HIS A 11 0.29 -8.24 -4.77
CA HIS A 11 -0.01 -8.28 -6.21
C HIS A 11 -0.76 -9.58 -6.55
N ILE A 12 -2.01 -9.64 -6.12
CA ILE A 12 -2.83 -10.86 -6.12
C ILE A 12 -3.81 -10.92 -7.31
N PRO A 13 -4.54 -9.84 -7.68
CA PRO A 13 -5.51 -9.90 -8.78
C PRO A 13 -4.92 -9.68 -10.19
N GLU A 14 -3.72 -9.10 -10.31
CA GLU A 14 -3.12 -8.70 -11.62
C GLU A 14 -1.83 -9.49 -11.93
N ALA A 15 -1.84 -10.77 -11.58
CA ALA A 15 -0.70 -11.65 -11.66
C ALA A 15 -0.33 -11.98 -13.11
N HIS A 16 0.59 -11.24 -13.74
CA HIS A 16 1.06 -11.52 -15.12
C HIS A 16 1.38 -13.00 -15.42
N GLN A 17 1.75 -13.79 -14.40
CA GLN A 17 2.12 -15.20 -14.51
C GLN A 17 0.97 -16.20 -14.26
N GLU A 18 -0.18 -15.78 -13.73
CA GLU A 18 -1.30 -16.67 -13.38
C GLU A 18 -2.65 -16.22 -13.96
N ILE A 19 -2.86 -14.92 -14.19
CA ILE A 19 -4.08 -14.33 -14.76
C ILE A 19 -3.62 -13.20 -15.71
N VAL A 20 -3.95 -13.29 -17.00
CA VAL A 20 -3.53 -12.35 -18.06
C VAL A 20 -3.86 -10.91 -17.65
N SER A 21 -2.88 -10.18 -17.09
CA SER A 21 -2.80 -8.74 -16.70
C SER A 21 -4.09 -7.95 -16.39
N GLY A 22 -5.21 -8.59 -16.09
CA GLY A 22 -6.53 -8.01 -15.98
C GLY A 22 -6.86 -7.03 -17.11
N TYR A 23 -7.42 -5.88 -16.72
CA TYR A 23 -7.82 -4.81 -17.63
C TYR A 23 -6.65 -4.13 -18.36
N TYR A 24 -5.40 -4.28 -17.90
CA TYR A 24 -4.24 -3.69 -18.60
C TYR A 24 -4.08 -4.24 -20.02
N THR A 25 -4.55 -5.47 -20.31
CA THR A 25 -4.51 -6.02 -21.67
C THR A 25 -5.55 -5.43 -22.61
N GLU A 26 -6.58 -4.77 -22.08
CA GLU A 26 -7.65 -4.16 -22.88
C GLU A 26 -7.33 -2.72 -23.31
N TYR A 27 -6.35 -2.09 -22.66
CA TYR A 27 -5.99 -0.68 -22.90
C TYR A 27 -4.64 -0.56 -23.63
N THR A 28 -4.56 0.37 -24.58
CA THR A 28 -3.32 0.69 -25.32
C THR A 28 -3.02 2.18 -25.34
N GLY A 29 -1.74 2.53 -25.57
CA GLY A 29 -1.25 3.89 -25.75
C GLY A 29 -1.56 4.83 -24.57
N LYS A 30 -2.33 5.90 -24.83
CA LYS A 30 -2.60 6.97 -23.86
C LYS A 30 -3.44 6.51 -22.67
N LYS A 31 -4.38 5.59 -22.87
CA LYS A 31 -5.26 5.09 -21.80
C LYS A 31 -4.48 4.23 -20.80
N LEU A 32 -3.59 3.38 -21.31
CA LEU A 32 -2.65 2.61 -20.49
C LEU A 32 -1.76 3.55 -19.66
N ALA A 33 -1.23 4.60 -20.28
CA ALA A 33 -0.39 5.58 -19.59
C ALA A 33 -1.13 6.27 -18.43
N MET A 34 -2.41 6.67 -18.61
CA MET A 34 -3.20 7.26 -17.52
C MET A 34 -3.40 6.30 -16.35
N ILE A 35 -3.65 5.02 -16.63
CA ILE A 35 -3.81 3.99 -15.58
C ILE A 35 -2.49 3.81 -14.80
N LEU A 36 -1.36 3.73 -15.50
CA LEU A 36 -0.04 3.60 -14.87
C LEU A 36 0.30 4.82 -14.01
N ILE A 37 0.02 6.03 -14.51
CA ILE A 37 0.21 7.28 -13.75
C ILE A 37 -0.70 7.28 -12.51
N ALA A 38 -1.97 6.88 -12.65
CA ALA A 38 -2.89 6.80 -11.51
C ALA A 38 -2.38 5.85 -10.42
N HIS A 39 -1.75 4.73 -10.80
CA HIS A 39 -1.10 3.82 -9.86
C HIS A 39 0.07 4.49 -9.12
N MET A 40 0.91 5.26 -9.83
CA MET A 40 2.01 6.02 -9.21
C MET A 40 1.52 7.13 -8.27
N VAL A 41 0.41 7.79 -8.62
CA VAL A 41 -0.23 8.79 -7.74
C VAL A 41 -0.81 8.11 -6.50
N LYS A 42 -1.45 6.95 -6.63
CA LYS A 42 -1.98 6.15 -5.51
C LYS A 42 -0.88 5.84 -4.48
N LEU A 43 0.29 5.44 -4.96
CA LEU A 43 1.50 5.23 -4.16
C LEU A 43 1.87 6.47 -3.33
N PHE A 44 2.01 7.60 -4.00
CA PHE A 44 2.40 8.87 -3.38
C PHE A 44 1.41 9.33 -2.31
N VAL A 45 0.11 9.28 -2.61
CA VAL A 45 -0.95 9.67 -1.68
C VAL A 45 -0.96 8.79 -0.43
N LEU A 46 -0.74 7.49 -0.57
CA LEU A 46 -0.71 6.58 0.57
C LEU A 46 0.51 6.82 1.48
N ILE A 47 1.67 7.17 0.92
CA ILE A 47 2.84 7.56 1.72
C ILE A 47 2.56 8.86 2.48
N ALA A 48 2.01 9.88 1.80
CA ALA A 48 1.65 11.14 2.43
C ALA A 48 0.63 10.94 3.57
N LEU A 49 -0.38 10.10 3.36
CA LEU A 49 -1.38 9.77 4.38
C LEU A 49 -0.77 9.00 5.57
N GLY A 50 0.26 8.18 5.34
CA GLY A 50 1.01 7.51 6.40
C GLY A 50 1.79 8.47 7.28
N ILE A 51 2.42 9.47 6.67
CA ILE A 51 3.15 10.51 7.40
C ILE A 51 2.17 11.37 8.21
N ALA A 52 1.03 11.74 7.63
CA ALA A 52 0.03 12.57 8.27
C ALA A 52 -0.61 11.89 9.49
N LEU A 53 -1.00 10.62 9.37
CA LEU A 53 -1.72 9.90 10.43
C LEU A 53 -0.80 9.34 11.52
N PHE A 54 0.34 8.74 11.15
CA PHE A 54 1.17 7.98 12.11
C PHE A 54 2.41 8.74 12.58
N PHE A 55 2.96 9.64 11.77
CA PHE A 55 4.21 10.35 12.08
C PHE A 55 3.99 11.81 12.53
N GLY A 56 2.76 12.14 12.94
CA GLY A 56 2.40 13.45 13.51
C GLY A 56 2.42 14.62 12.51
N GLY A 57 2.42 14.33 11.21
CA GLY A 57 2.54 15.36 10.17
C GLY A 57 3.92 16.02 10.11
N SER A 58 4.10 16.92 9.15
CA SER A 58 5.26 17.80 9.01
C SER A 58 4.82 19.06 8.29
N LEU A 59 5.04 20.22 8.90
CA LEU A 59 4.79 21.52 8.27
C LEU A 59 5.99 21.97 7.41
N ASP A 60 7.21 21.54 7.77
CA ASP A 60 8.40 21.84 6.97
C ASP A 60 8.52 20.87 5.78
N ILE A 61 8.76 21.43 4.59
CA ILE A 61 8.97 20.69 3.35
C ILE A 61 10.14 19.70 3.50
N LEU A 62 11.19 20.09 4.22
CA LEU A 62 12.39 19.27 4.42
C LEU A 62 12.10 18.02 5.25
N THR A 63 11.36 18.18 6.36
CA THR A 63 11.02 17.08 7.27
C THR A 63 9.97 16.15 6.65
N PHE A 64 9.03 16.69 5.85
CA PHE A 64 8.09 15.89 5.07
C PHE A 64 8.82 15.03 4.03
N THR A 65 9.75 15.61 3.29
CA THR A 65 10.52 14.90 2.25
C THR A 65 11.41 13.81 2.85
N ALA A 66 12.08 14.10 3.97
CA ALA A 66 12.90 13.12 4.68
C ALA A 66 12.06 11.93 5.20
N LYS A 67 10.93 12.21 5.88
CA LYS A 67 10.01 11.16 6.35
C LYS A 67 9.44 10.34 5.18
N GLY A 68 9.09 10.98 4.07
CA GLY A 68 8.62 10.32 2.85
C GLY A 68 9.67 9.41 2.25
N LEU A 69 10.93 9.85 2.17
CA LEU A 69 12.03 9.04 1.65
C LEU A 69 12.25 7.78 2.51
N VAL A 70 12.23 7.93 3.85
CA VAL A 70 12.34 6.80 4.77
C VAL A 70 11.19 5.82 4.57
N LEU A 71 9.95 6.30 4.45
CA LEU A 71 8.78 5.43 4.28
C LEU A 71 8.79 4.70 2.94
N VAL A 72 9.20 5.37 1.85
CA VAL A 72 9.42 4.74 0.54
C VAL A 72 10.51 3.67 0.62
N PHE A 73 11.61 3.95 1.32
CA PHE A 73 12.70 3.00 1.51
C PHE A 73 12.20 1.76 2.26
N VAL A 74 11.46 1.93 3.35
CA VAL A 74 10.86 0.84 4.11
C VAL A 74 9.91 0.01 3.24
N VAL A 75 9.00 0.64 2.50
CA VAL A 75 8.07 -0.06 1.58
C VAL A 75 8.83 -0.82 0.49
N SER A 76 9.89 -0.21 -0.07
CA SER A 76 10.72 -0.84 -1.10
C SER A 76 11.54 -2.01 -0.55
N PHE A 77 12.02 -1.91 0.69
CA PHE A 77 12.72 -2.99 1.37
C PHE A 77 11.80 -4.19 1.61
N PHE A 78 10.59 -3.96 2.13
CA PHE A 78 9.59 -5.01 2.30
C PHE A 78 9.14 -5.61 0.95
N ARG A 79 9.08 -4.80 -0.12
CA ARG A 79 8.77 -5.27 -1.47
C ARG A 79 9.80 -6.28 -1.98
N VAL A 80 11.08 -6.07 -1.68
CA VAL A 80 12.18 -6.93 -2.16
C VAL A 80 12.29 -8.21 -1.33
N ILE A 81 12.04 -8.12 -0.02
CA ILE A 81 12.27 -9.24 0.91
C ILE A 81 11.09 -10.21 0.94
N LEU A 82 9.86 -9.70 0.83
CA LEU A 82 8.68 -10.53 0.96
C LEU A 82 8.38 -11.28 -0.34
N ALA A 83 8.43 -12.60 -0.27
CA ALA A 83 7.90 -13.46 -1.31
C ALA A 83 6.38 -13.23 -1.46
N ARG A 84 5.89 -13.36 -2.70
CA ARG A 84 4.49 -13.11 -3.06
C ARG A 84 3.52 -14.00 -2.25
N PHE A 85 2.47 -13.42 -1.67
CA PHE A 85 1.45 -14.17 -0.92
C PHE A 85 0.32 -14.68 -1.82
N ARG A 86 -0.12 -15.93 -1.61
CA ARG A 86 -1.35 -16.49 -2.21
C ARG A 86 -2.61 -15.89 -1.54
N ILE A 87 -3.68 -15.71 -2.33
CA ILE A 87 -4.98 -15.11 -1.92
C ILE A 87 -5.42 -15.55 -0.53
N ASP A 88 -5.47 -16.87 -0.29
CA ASP A 88 -6.01 -17.44 0.95
C ASP A 88 -5.22 -17.05 2.21
N HIS A 89 -3.91 -16.86 2.06
CA HIS A 89 -3.04 -16.47 3.18
C HIS A 89 -3.10 -14.95 3.41
N ALA A 90 -3.18 -14.16 2.34
CA ALA A 90 -3.32 -12.72 2.42
C ALA A 90 -4.66 -12.29 3.05
N LEU A 91 -5.76 -12.99 2.72
CA LEU A 91 -7.08 -12.70 3.31
C LEU A 91 -7.12 -13.03 4.80
N LYS A 92 -6.58 -14.18 5.22
CA LYS A 92 -6.45 -14.54 6.64
C LYS A 92 -5.62 -13.51 7.40
N PHE A 93 -4.51 -13.07 6.81
CA PHE A 93 -3.67 -12.01 7.39
C PHE A 93 -4.44 -10.69 7.54
N CYS A 94 -5.13 -10.25 6.48
CA CYS A 94 -5.90 -9.00 6.49
C CYS A 94 -7.01 -9.03 7.55
N TRP A 95 -7.69 -10.16 7.69
CA TRP A 95 -8.79 -10.29 8.65
C TRP A 95 -8.29 -10.27 10.09
N VAL A 96 -7.19 -10.97 10.40
CA VAL A 96 -6.57 -10.94 11.73
C VAL A 96 -6.09 -9.52 12.08
N PHE A 97 -5.38 -8.84 11.17
CA PHE A 97 -4.91 -7.47 11.41
C PHE A 97 -6.06 -6.46 11.53
N GLY A 98 -7.15 -6.65 10.76
CA GLY A 98 -8.36 -5.83 10.86
C GLY A 98 -9.02 -5.94 12.24
N PHE A 99 -9.13 -7.16 12.78
CA PHE A 99 -9.68 -7.36 14.13
C PHE A 99 -8.78 -6.80 15.23
N VAL A 100 -7.46 -6.94 15.11
CA VAL A 100 -6.51 -6.31 16.05
C VAL A 100 -6.67 -4.79 16.05
N GLY A 101 -6.84 -4.18 14.88
CA GLY A 101 -7.10 -2.73 14.77
C GLY A 101 -8.43 -2.29 15.40
N MET A 102 -9.48 -3.10 15.30
CA MET A 102 -10.73 -2.82 16.03
C MET A 102 -10.54 -2.86 17.54
N ILE A 103 -9.79 -3.86 18.06
CA ILE A 103 -9.52 -3.99 19.50
C ILE A 103 -8.72 -2.79 20.02
N ASP A 104 -7.71 -2.34 19.27
CA ASP A 104 -6.90 -1.16 19.62
C ASP A 104 -7.74 0.13 19.66
N LEU A 105 -8.63 0.31 18.67
CA LEU A 105 -9.56 1.44 18.65
C LEU A 105 -10.49 1.44 19.88
N PHE A 106 -11.00 0.26 20.27
CA PHE A 106 -11.82 0.12 21.48
C PHE A 106 -11.05 0.46 22.75
N ARG A 107 -9.77 0.08 22.86
CA ARG A 107 -8.92 0.43 24.00
C ARG A 107 -8.68 1.93 24.11
N VAL A 108 -8.29 2.56 23.00
CA VAL A 108 -8.10 4.01 22.91
C VAL A 108 -9.38 4.77 23.29
N LEU A 109 -10.55 4.28 22.86
CA LEU A 109 -11.83 4.93 23.15
C LEU A 109 -12.28 4.76 24.61
N LEU A 110 -11.86 3.69 25.28
CA LEU A 110 -12.09 3.45 26.71
C LEU A 110 -11.06 4.16 27.63
N GLY A 111 -10.08 4.87 27.06
CA GLY A 111 -9.12 5.68 27.81
C GLY A 111 -8.03 4.89 28.53
N PHE A 112 -7.77 3.64 28.15
CA PHE A 112 -6.68 2.79 28.65
C PHE A 112 -5.64 2.47 27.57
#